data_AF-A0A849PIG0-F1
#
_entry.id   AF-A0A849PIG0-F1
#
_cell.length_a   1.000
_cell.length_b   1.000
_cell.length_c   1.000
_cell.angle_alpha   90.00
_cell.angle_beta   90.00
_cell.angle_gamma   90.00
#
_symmetry.space_group_name_H-M   'P 1'
#
loop_
_entity.id
_entity.type
_entity.pdbx_description
1 polymer ?
#
loop_
_entity_poly.entity_id
_entity_poly.type
_entity_poly.pdbx_seq_one_letter_code
_entity_poly.pdbx_strand_id
1 'polypeptide(L)' 'TGALLTGVFATVGAAGLLSGNSHQLFLQFEGAAITMAYAVVCTLAIGFVLDKTLGLKVSVSEENIGLDQTQHGEKGYNF' A
#
# COMPACT_ATOMS: atom_id res chain seq x y z
N THR A 1 3.10 5.90 10.48
CA THR A 1 3.44 6.88 11.54
C THR A 1 4.92 7.23 11.62
N GLY A 2 5.86 6.38 11.19
CA GLY A 2 7.30 6.69 11.23
C GLY A 2 7.73 7.98 10.51
N ALA A 3 7.26 8.22 9.27
CA ALA A 3 7.67 9.38 8.47
C ALA A 3 7.39 10.73 9.16
N LEU A 4 6.25 10.90 9.81
CA LEU A 4 5.91 12.12 10.56
C LEU A 4 6.77 12.26 11.82
N LEU A 5 7.05 11.16 12.51
CA LEU A 5 7.89 11.16 13.71
C LEU A 5 9.34 11.52 13.39
N THR A 6 9.86 11.19 12.21
CA THR A 6 11.14 11.72 11.71
C THR A 6 11.11 13.25 11.68
N GLY A 7 9.99 13.86 11.29
CA GLY A 7 9.81 15.30 11.29
C GLY A 7 9.83 15.96 12.67
N VAL A 8 9.54 15.18 13.71
CA VAL A 8 9.51 15.64 15.11
C VAL A 8 10.85 15.44 15.80
N PHE A 9 11.43 14.24 15.65
CA PHE A 9 12.54 13.77 16.48
C PHE A 9 13.92 13.78 15.82
N ALA A 10 14.03 14.09 14.52
CA ALA A 10 15.34 14.12 13.86
C ALA A 10 16.26 15.17 14.52
N THR A 11 17.51 14.80 14.81
CA THR A 11 18.48 15.68 15.48
C THR A 11 19.76 15.91 14.68
N VAL A 12 20.04 15.06 13.68
CA VAL A 12 21.25 15.10 12.84
C VAL A 12 20.85 15.22 11.37
N GLY A 13 21.58 16.05 10.62
CA GLY A 13 21.28 16.33 9.21
C GLY A 13 20.15 17.36 9.08
N ALA A 14 18.90 16.88 9.08
CA ALA A 14 17.73 17.75 9.04
C ALA A 14 17.04 17.75 10.42
N ALA A 15 17.34 18.78 11.22
CA ALA A 15 16.73 18.95 12.54
C ALA A 15 15.21 18.95 12.45
N GLY A 16 14.55 18.24 13.36
CA GLY A 16 13.11 18.13 13.49
C GLY A 16 12.52 19.20 14.41
N LEU A 17 11.22 19.12 14.63
CA LEU A 17 10.47 20.09 15.42
C LEU A 17 11.06 20.30 16.83
N LEU A 18 11.41 19.22 17.53
CA LEU A 18 11.95 19.31 18.90
C LEU A 18 13.38 19.87 18.95
N SER A 19 14.08 19.91 17.81
CA SER A 19 15.39 20.53 17.65
C SER A 19 15.30 21.95 17.10
N GLY A 20 14.10 22.56 17.08
CA GLY A 20 13.89 23.95 16.71
C GLY A 20 13.56 24.20 15.24
N ASN A 21 13.41 23.16 14.43
CA ASN A 21 13.06 23.29 13.01
C ASN A 21 11.70 22.68 12.70
N SER A 22 10.66 23.52 12.74
CA SER A 22 9.29 23.13 12.41
C SER A 22 9.07 22.84 10.93
N HIS A 23 9.92 23.35 10.04
CA HIS A 23 9.80 23.12 8.60
C HIS A 23 9.99 21.65 8.24
N GLN A 24 10.83 20.91 8.98
CA GLN A 24 11.05 19.49 8.74
C GLN A 24 9.79 18.64 8.92
N LEU A 25 8.92 18.99 9.87
CA LEU A 25 7.64 18.29 10.04
C LEU A 25 6.72 18.49 8.83
N PHE A 26 6.70 19.69 8.25
CA PHE A 26 5.92 19.98 7.05
C PHE A 26 6.43 19.19 5.83
N LEU A 27 7.75 19.16 5.60
CA LEU A 27 8.36 18.39 4.52
C LEU A 27 8.02 16.89 4.61
N GLN A 28 8.07 16.33 5.82
CA GLN A 28 7.70 14.92 6.04
C GLN A 28 6.22 14.66 5.80
N PHE A 29 5.35 15.62 6.16
CA PHE A 29 3.92 15.53 5.88
C PHE A 29 3.63 15.57 4.37
N GLU A 30 4.21 16.55 3.67
CA GLU A 30 4.06 16.71 2.22
C GLU A 30 4.54 15.45 1.48
N GLY A 31 5.75 14.96 1.78
CA GLY A 31 6.29 13.75 1.17
C GLY A 31 5.42 12.52 1.42
N ALA A 32 4.91 12.35 2.64
CA ALA A 32 4.01 11.25 2.97
C ALA A 32 2.67 11.36 2.22
N ALA A 33 2.09 12.56 2.12
CA ALA A 33 0.85 12.81 1.42
C ALA A 33 0.97 12.55 -0.10
N ILE A 34 2.04 13.04 -0.73
CA ILE A 34 2.32 12.82 -2.16
C ILE A 34 2.52 11.32 -2.43
N THR A 35 3.30 10.63 -1.60
CA THR A 35 3.54 9.19 -1.77
C THR A 35 2.24 8.40 -1.63
N MET A 36 1.39 8.76 -0.67
CA MET A 36 0.09 8.13 -0.47
C MET A 36 -0.83 8.36 -1.68
N ALA A 37 -0.92 9.60 -2.16
CA ALA A 37 -1.72 9.94 -3.33
C ALA A 37 -1.24 9.16 -4.56
N TYR A 38 0.07 9.14 -4.81
CA TYR A 38 0.67 8.37 -5.90
C TYR A 38 0.36 6.88 -5.78
N ALA A 39 0.58 6.28 -4.61
CA ALA A 39 0.34 4.86 -4.39
C ALA A 39 -1.13 4.49 -4.63
N VAL A 40 -2.08 5.29 -4.11
CA VAL A 40 -3.52 5.07 -4.31
C VAL A 40 -3.89 5.21 -5.78
N VAL A 41 -3.52 6.32 -6.43
CA VAL A 41 -3.91 6.61 -7.81
C VAL A 41 -3.31 5.58 -8.76
N CYS A 42 -2.01 5.29 -8.66
CA CYS A 42 -1.36 4.34 -9.55
C CYS A 42 -1.87 2.92 -9.33
N THR A 43 -2.06 2.50 -8.07
CA THR A 43 -2.59 1.14 -7.79
C THR A 43 -4.01 0.98 -8.32
N LEU A 44 -4.88 1.99 -8.13
CA LEU A 44 -6.23 1.94 -8.67
C LEU A 44 -6.25 1.97 -10.19
N ALA A 45 -5.39 2.78 -10.83
CA ALA A 45 -5.28 2.83 -12.28
C ALA A 45 -4.84 1.47 -12.85
N ILE A 46 -3.77 0.89 -12.30
CA ILE A 46 -3.28 -0.43 -12.71
C ILE A 46 -4.35 -1.49 -12.48
N GLY A 47 -4.95 -1.51 -11.28
CA GLY A 47 -5.98 -2.48 -10.93
C GLY A 47 -7.20 -2.38 -11.86
N PHE A 48 -7.66 -1.16 -12.15
CA PHE A 48 -8.76 -0.93 -13.08
C PHE A 48 -8.45 -1.42 -14.50
N VAL A 49 -7.24 -1.13 -15.01
CA VAL A 49 -6.83 -1.61 -16.34
C VAL A 49 -6.82 -3.13 -16.37
N LEU A 50 -6.19 -3.78 -15.39
CA LEU A 50 -6.11 -5.24 -15.33
C LEU A 50 -7.48 -5.89 -15.18
N ASP A 51 -8.38 -5.31 -14.38
CA ASP A 51 -9.75 -5.81 -14.22
C ASP A 51 -10.52 -5.77 -15.55
N LYS A 52 -10.30 -4.74 -16.37
CA LYS A 52 -10.95 -4.61 -17.68
C LYS A 52 -10.33 -5.48 -18.77
N THR A 53 -9.04 -5.79 -18.69
CA THR A 53 -8.35 -6.54 -19.75
C THR A 53 -8.25 -8.04 -19.47
N LEU A 54 -7.95 -8.42 -18.23
CA LEU A 54 -7.66 -9.81 -17.83
C LEU A 54 -8.68 -10.34 -16.82
N GLY A 55 -9.27 -9.45 -16.01
CA GLY A 55 -10.07 -9.82 -14.85
C GLY A 55 -9.17 -10.14 -13.65
N LEU A 56 -9.35 -9.42 -12.54
CA LEU A 56 -8.54 -9.62 -11.34
C LEU A 56 -9.10 -10.68 -10.38
N LYS A 57 -10.37 -11.05 -10.54
CA LYS A 57 -11.08 -11.95 -9.65
C LYS A 57 -11.61 -13.16 -10.41
N VAL A 58 -11.47 -14.34 -9.81
CA VAL A 58 -12.07 -15.59 -10.31
C VAL A 58 -13.60 -15.53 -10.28
N SER A 59 -14.25 -16.46 -10.97
CA SER A 59 -15.72 -16.55 -10.93
C SER A 59 -16.22 -16.86 -9.51
N VAL A 60 -17.45 -16.47 -9.19
CA VAL A 60 -18.08 -16.74 -7.88
C VAL A 60 -18.15 -18.24 -7.58
N SER A 61 -18.35 -19.08 -8.61
CA SER A 61 -18.31 -20.53 -8.47
C SER A 61 -16.93 -21.03 -8.04
N GLU A 62 -15.86 -20.52 -8.66
CA GLU A 62 -14.49 -20.93 -8.33
C GLU A 62 -14.07 -20.43 -6.94
N GLU A 63 -14.47 -19.21 -6.58
CA GLU A 63 -14.27 -18.65 -5.23
C GLU A 63 -14.96 -19.50 -4.16
N ASN A 64 -16.18 -19.99 -4.42
CA ASN A 64 -16.93 -20.85 -3.50
C ASN A 64 -16.33 -22.26 -3.35
N ILE A 65 -15.76 -22.82 -4.42
CA ILE A 65 -15.10 -24.14 -4.39
C ILE A 65 -13.73 -24.04 -3.69
N GLY A 66 -13.04 -22.92 -3.88
CA GLY A 66 -11.72 -22.64 -3.32
C GLY A 66 -10.64 -22.56 -4.40
N LEU A 67 -9.71 -21.60 -4.21
CA LEU A 67 -8.62 -21.33 -5.15
C LEU A 67 -7.63 -22.50 -5.24
N ASP A 68 -7.38 -23.21 -4.14
CA ASP A 68 -6.51 -24.40 -4.14
C ASP A 68 -7.03 -25.45 -5.14
N GLN A 69 -8.33 -25.71 -5.14
CA GLN A 69 -8.94 -26.71 -6.04
C GLN A 69 -9.08 -26.18 -7.48
N THR A 70 -9.49 -24.92 -7.64
CA THR A 70 -9.85 -24.38 -8.96
C THR A 70 -8.66 -23.83 -9.75
N GLN A 71 -7.66 -23.26 -9.07
CA GLN A 71 -6.48 -22.67 -9.71
C GLN A 71 -5.23 -23.55 -9.60
N HIS A 72 -5.11 -24.35 -8.53
CA HIS A 72 -3.93 -25.18 -8.28
C HIS A 72 -4.18 -26.69 -8.40
N GLY A 73 -5.44 -27.13 -8.47
CA GLY A 73 -5.79 -28.56 -8.55
C GLY A 73 -5.49 -29.35 -7.27
N GLU A 74 -5.28 -28.65 -6.16
CA GLU A 74 -4.86 -29.21 -4.88
C GLU A 74 -6.01 -29.14 -3.85
N LYS A 75 -5.99 -30.07 -2.89
CA LYS A 75 -6.84 -29.98 -1.69
C LYS A 75 -5.91 -29.77 -0.49
N GLY A 76 -6.07 -28.63 0.20
CA GLY A 76 -5.27 -28.30 1.38
C GLY A 76 -5.37 -29.33 2.51
N TYR A 77 -6.49 -30.06 2.61
CA TYR A 77 -6.66 -31.20 3.50
C TYR A 77 -7.40 -32.35 2.81
N ASN A 78 -6.86 -33.56 2.93
CA ASN A 78 -7.50 -34.80 2.52
C ASN A 78 -7.93 -35.54 3.80
N PHE A 79 -9.22 -35.49 4.14
CA PHE A 79 -9.84 -36.34 5.16
C PHE A 79 -10.62 -37.46 4.47
#